data_AF-A0AAW2BU92-F1
#
_entry.id   AF-A0AAW2BU92-F1
#
_cell.length_a   1.000
_cell.length_b   1.000
_cell.length_c   1.000
_cell.angle_alpha   90.00
_cell.angle_beta   90.00
_cell.angle_gamma   90.00
#
_symmetry.space_group_name_H-M   'P 1'
#
loop_
_entity.id
_entity.type
_entity.pdbx_description
1 polymer ?
#
loop_
_entity_poly.entity_id
_entity_poly.type
_entity_poly.pdbx_seq_one_letter_code
_entity_poly.pdbx_strand_id
1 'polypeptide(L)'
;MLLLLILIPLLSLLFFFFFFLNSDSNSKVPKSYPLVGSFFAILANRKRLLPWLSGIMQVSPSTTFVLQCNYSTRQVFSDNPNVVQHNLKTKFSNYEKGHVFNRTLTDFLGHGIFNIDGDSWKFQRQVSSHEFNTKSLHKFIETIVDTELSNCLIPILSSAAKQGTVLDFQDILQRFGFDNILREFALNIIKEKKQRLEEKESFDSVDLLSRFLSSGHSDENFVIDIVISFITAGRDSTSAALTWFFWLLSKNPKIEFEILNEINEKLEAPIFDEVKDMVYTHASLYESMRLYPPVSIDTKEAVNDDVLPGRTVVKKGMRVTYFPYAMGRLEMLWGSD
;
A
#
# COMPACT_ATOMS: atom_id res chain seq x y z
N MET A 1 14.96 55.30 -1.05
CA MET A 1 14.57 54.09 -1.81
C MET A 1 15.60 52.96 -1.67
N LEU A 2 16.89 53.19 -1.88
CA LEU A 2 17.96 52.18 -1.71
C LEU A 2 18.09 51.62 -0.27
N LEU A 3 17.88 52.44 0.76
CA LEU A 3 17.94 52.00 2.16
C LEU A 3 16.85 50.98 2.52
N LEU A 4 15.63 51.16 2.00
CA LEU A 4 14.51 50.22 2.19
C LEU A 4 14.73 48.88 1.48
N LEU A 5 15.37 48.90 0.30
CA LEU A 5 15.73 47.69 -0.46
C LEU A 5 16.75 46.79 0.25
N ILE A 6 17.58 47.36 1.14
CA ILE A 6 18.58 46.61 1.93
C ILE A 6 18.02 46.26 3.32
N LEU A 7 17.20 47.14 3.91
CA LEU A 7 16.63 46.91 5.23
C LEU A 7 15.65 45.74 5.25
N ILE A 8 14.84 45.54 4.20
CA ILE A 8 13.86 44.45 4.12
C ILE A 8 14.52 43.06 4.12
N PRO A 9 15.54 42.77 3.28
CA PRO A 9 16.25 41.49 3.36
C PRO A 9 17.08 41.35 4.63
N LEU A 10 17.60 42.44 5.22
CA LEU A 10 18.32 42.38 6.49
C LEU A 10 17.39 42.10 7.68
N LEU A 11 16.20 42.72 7.70
CA LEU A 11 15.14 42.42 8.68
C LEU A 11 14.58 41.02 8.48
N SER A 12 14.44 40.55 7.24
CA SER A 12 13.99 39.17 6.99
C SER A 12 15.07 38.17 7.42
N LEU A 13 16.36 38.46 7.24
CA LEU A 13 17.46 37.67 7.78
C LEU A 13 17.52 37.71 9.31
N LEU A 14 17.33 38.88 9.94
CA LEU A 14 17.28 39.03 11.40
C LEU A 14 16.06 38.34 11.99
N PHE A 15 14.91 38.44 11.34
CA PHE A 15 13.69 37.70 11.70
C PHE A 15 13.90 36.19 11.55
N PHE A 16 14.56 35.75 10.46
CA PHE A 16 14.94 34.36 10.23
C PHE A 16 15.90 33.86 11.33
N PHE A 17 16.91 34.65 11.69
CA PHE A 17 17.92 34.30 12.70
C PHE A 17 17.32 34.27 14.12
N PHE A 18 16.46 35.23 14.47
CA PHE A 18 15.80 35.31 15.78
C PHE A 18 14.80 34.16 16.00
N PHE A 19 14.09 33.72 14.94
CA PHE A 19 13.20 32.55 15.01
C PHE A 19 13.95 31.20 15.01
N PHE A 20 15.15 31.16 14.43
CA PHE A 20 16.02 29.97 14.50
C PHE A 20 16.71 29.83 15.86
N LEU A 21 17.09 30.93 16.51
CA LEU A 21 17.79 30.94 17.79
C LEU A 21 16.88 30.69 19.00
N ASN A 22 15.61 31.09 18.95
CA ASN A 22 14.64 30.74 19.99
C ASN A 22 14.10 29.33 19.70
N SER A 23 14.84 28.33 20.17
CA SER A 23 14.47 26.93 20.13
C SER A 23 14.22 26.43 21.55
N ASP A 24 12.96 26.26 21.93
CA ASP A 24 12.62 25.35 23.02
C ASP A 24 12.91 23.92 22.54
N SER A 25 14.02 23.36 23.02
CA SER A 25 14.56 22.06 22.65
C SER A 25 13.81 20.86 23.26
N ASN A 26 12.66 21.08 23.91
CA ASN A 26 11.93 20.06 24.66
C ASN A 26 10.68 19.49 23.94
N SER A 27 10.29 20.04 22.79
CA SER A 27 9.16 19.52 22.01
C SER A 27 9.57 18.30 21.18
N LYS A 28 8.98 17.13 21.46
CA LYS A 28 9.19 15.90 20.68
C LYS A 28 8.47 15.91 19.32
N VAL A 29 7.60 16.90 19.09
CA VAL A 29 6.91 17.15 17.81
C VAL A 29 7.74 18.13 16.97
N PRO A 30 7.78 17.99 15.62
CA PRO A 30 8.57 18.87 14.77
C PRO A 30 8.19 20.34 14.93
N LYS A 31 9.20 21.22 14.96
CA LYS A 31 8.99 22.68 15.05
C LYS A 31 8.22 23.17 13.82
N SER A 32 7.12 23.88 14.05
CA SER A 32 6.34 24.54 13.02
C SER A 32 6.69 26.03 12.93
N TYR A 33 7.01 26.51 11.74
CA TYR A 33 7.24 27.92 11.44
C TYR A 33 6.00 28.55 10.79
N PRO A 34 5.67 29.83 11.04
CA PRO A 34 4.41 30.44 10.62
C PRO A 34 4.05 30.30 9.12
N LEU A 35 5.03 30.34 8.22
CA LEU A 35 4.81 30.27 6.76
C LEU A 35 5.06 28.89 6.17
N VAL A 36 6.11 28.21 6.61
CA VAL A 36 6.58 26.95 6.02
C VAL A 36 6.22 25.72 6.86
N GLY A 37 5.48 25.89 7.95
CA GLY A 37 5.13 24.80 8.85
C GLY A 37 6.38 24.03 9.31
N SER A 38 6.29 22.70 9.28
CA SER A 38 7.36 21.78 9.64
C SER A 38 8.25 21.38 8.44
N PHE A 39 8.20 22.13 7.33
CA PHE A 39 8.88 21.79 6.08
C PHE A 39 10.36 21.46 6.24
N PHE A 40 11.13 22.25 7.00
CA PHE A 40 12.56 22.00 7.20
C PHE A 40 12.83 20.69 7.95
N ALA A 41 11.99 20.34 8.92
CA ALA A 41 12.11 19.07 9.64
C ALA A 41 11.79 17.88 8.71
N ILE A 42 10.77 18.00 7.87
CA ILE A 42 10.43 16.99 6.85
C ILE A 42 11.59 16.84 5.86
N LEU A 43 12.16 17.95 5.37
CA LEU A 43 13.25 17.96 4.40
C LEU A 43 14.54 17.33 4.97
N ALA A 44 14.90 17.68 6.22
CA ALA A 44 16.05 17.11 6.92
C ALA A 44 15.91 15.60 7.13
N ASN A 45 14.68 15.10 7.28
CA ASN A 45 14.40 13.68 7.53
C ASN A 45 13.89 12.92 6.30
N ARG A 46 13.92 13.50 5.09
CA ARG A 46 13.33 12.92 3.87
C ARG A 46 13.76 11.48 3.56
N LYS A 47 15.03 11.15 3.84
CA LYS A 47 15.60 9.80 3.59
C LYS A 47 15.18 8.77 4.65
N ARG A 48 14.70 9.23 5.81
CA ARG A 48 14.28 8.41 6.95
C ARG A 48 12.89 8.80 7.43
N LEU A 49 12.01 9.18 6.50
CA LEU A 49 10.72 9.76 6.82
C LEU A 49 9.85 8.78 7.63
N LEU A 50 9.79 7.50 7.23
CA LEU A 50 8.98 6.49 7.92
C LEU A 50 9.51 6.22 9.35
N PRO A 51 10.80 5.91 9.56
CA PRO A 51 11.32 5.72 10.91
C PRO A 51 11.22 6.98 11.78
N TRP A 52 11.41 8.17 11.19
CA TRP A 52 11.30 9.43 11.91
C TRP A 52 9.87 9.72 12.39
N LEU A 53 8.87 9.54 11.52
CA LEU A 53 7.46 9.72 11.89
C LEU A 53 7.02 8.67 12.91
N SER A 54 7.41 7.40 12.72
CA SER A 54 7.17 6.32 13.69
C SER A 54 7.74 6.65 15.08
N GLY A 55 8.99 7.16 15.13
CA GLY A 55 9.61 7.58 16.38
C GLY A 55 8.90 8.75 17.07
N ILE A 56 8.30 9.68 16.32
CA ILE A 56 7.46 10.75 16.91
C ILE A 56 6.19 10.15 17.54
N MET A 57 5.59 9.17 16.88
CA MET A 57 4.33 8.54 17.30
C MET A 57 4.49 7.69 18.54
N GLN A 58 5.59 6.93 18.64
CA GLN A 58 5.92 6.13 19.83
C GLN A 58 6.03 6.96 21.11
N VAL A 59 6.39 8.23 20.99
CA VAL A 59 6.57 9.10 22.15
C VAL A 59 5.35 10.00 22.41
N SER A 60 4.36 10.00 21.52
CA SER A 60 3.10 10.72 21.74
C SER A 60 2.17 9.90 22.65
N PRO A 61 1.71 10.45 23.80
CA PRO A 61 0.86 9.71 24.75
C PRO A 61 -0.45 9.20 24.15
N SER A 62 -0.98 9.88 23.12
CA SER A 62 -2.22 9.51 22.45
C SER A 62 -2.01 8.71 21.16
N THR A 63 -0.75 8.46 20.77
CA THR A 63 -0.33 7.94 19.44
C THR A 63 -0.85 8.77 18.26
N THR A 64 -1.29 10.00 18.54
CA THR A 64 -1.82 10.95 17.56
C THR A 64 -1.06 12.27 17.67
N PHE A 65 -0.66 12.86 16.55
CA PHE A 65 -0.10 14.21 16.52
C PHE A 65 -0.56 14.97 15.26
N VAL A 66 -0.54 16.29 15.33
CA VAL A 66 -0.91 17.16 14.21
C VAL A 66 0.32 17.86 13.69
N LEU A 67 0.63 17.64 12.42
CA LEU A 67 1.72 18.32 11.72
C LEU A 67 1.14 19.46 10.89
N GLN A 68 1.76 20.63 11.01
CA GLN A 68 1.49 21.73 10.10
C GLN A 68 2.48 21.65 8.94
N CYS A 69 1.99 21.48 7.71
CA CYS A 69 2.82 21.30 6.52
C CYS A 69 3.16 22.64 5.84
N ASN A 70 2.21 23.57 5.80
CA ASN A 70 2.36 24.92 5.23
C ASN A 70 1.39 25.89 5.97
N TYR A 71 1.24 27.13 5.47
CA TYR A 71 0.41 28.18 6.11
C TYR A 71 -1.02 27.73 6.48
N SER A 72 -1.68 26.91 5.66
CA SER A 72 -3.09 26.52 5.88
C SER A 72 -3.32 25.01 6.02
N THR A 73 -2.40 24.16 5.57
CA THR A 73 -2.59 22.70 5.57
C THR A 73 -2.06 22.08 6.86
N ARG A 74 -2.99 21.50 7.62
CA ARG A 74 -2.71 20.63 8.76
C ARG A 74 -3.01 19.18 8.38
N GLN A 75 -2.15 18.29 8.84
CA GLN A 75 -2.29 16.85 8.63
C GLN A 75 -2.22 16.15 9.98
N VAL A 76 -3.19 15.29 10.24
CA VAL A 76 -3.24 14.46 11.43
C VAL A 76 -2.54 13.15 11.13
N PHE A 77 -1.65 12.74 12.02
CA PHE A 77 -0.96 11.46 11.99
C PHE A 77 -1.43 10.67 13.22
N SER A 78 -1.91 9.44 13.03
CA SER A 78 -2.45 8.63 14.13
C SER A 78 -2.24 7.14 13.94
N ASP A 79 -1.65 6.50 14.95
CA ASP A 79 -1.56 5.04 15.06
C ASP A 79 -2.54 4.47 16.09
N ASN A 80 -3.40 5.33 16.65
CA ASN A 80 -4.45 4.92 17.55
C ASN A 80 -5.46 4.02 16.80
N PRO A 81 -5.65 2.75 17.21
CA PRO A 81 -6.58 1.82 16.56
C PRO A 81 -8.01 2.35 16.47
N ASN A 82 -8.45 3.13 17.48
CA ASN A 82 -9.78 3.72 17.48
C ASN A 82 -9.94 4.77 16.37
N VAL A 83 -8.89 5.55 16.10
CA VAL A 83 -8.90 6.53 15.00
C VAL A 83 -8.90 5.81 13.66
N VAL A 84 -8.13 4.73 13.52
CA VAL A 84 -8.11 3.91 12.29
C VAL A 84 -9.48 3.28 12.05
N GLN A 85 -10.10 2.69 13.07
CA GLN A 85 -11.46 2.16 12.99
C GLN A 85 -12.49 3.26 12.68
N HIS A 86 -12.34 4.45 13.28
CA HIS A 86 -13.21 5.59 13.00
C HIS A 86 -13.16 5.95 11.51
N ASN A 87 -11.97 6.08 10.93
CA ASN A 87 -11.79 6.45 9.54
C ASN A 87 -12.24 5.35 8.57
N LEU A 88 -11.84 4.10 8.81
CA LEU A 88 -12.00 3.00 7.85
C LEU A 88 -13.32 2.22 8.00
N LYS A 89 -14.04 2.39 9.11
CA LYS A 89 -15.28 1.64 9.39
C LYS A 89 -16.42 2.55 9.82
N THR A 90 -16.27 3.31 10.90
CA THR A 90 -17.40 4.03 11.52
C THR A 90 -17.86 5.24 10.70
N LYS A 91 -16.92 6.00 10.14
CA LYS A 91 -17.15 7.23 9.36
C LYS A 91 -16.54 7.13 7.95
N PHE A 92 -16.54 5.93 7.37
CA PHE A 92 -15.91 5.65 6.08
C PHE A 92 -16.28 6.66 4.97
N SER A 93 -17.56 7.02 4.84
CA SER A 93 -18.03 7.98 3.82
C SER A 93 -17.56 9.42 4.03
N ASN A 94 -17.01 9.76 5.21
CA ASN A 94 -16.44 11.09 5.46
C ASN A 94 -14.94 11.16 5.14
N TYR A 95 -14.29 10.03 4.85
CA TYR A 95 -12.85 9.94 4.66
C TYR A 95 -12.52 9.31 3.30
N GLU A 96 -12.29 10.17 2.32
CA GLU A 96 -11.98 9.80 0.94
C GLU A 96 -10.47 9.84 0.69
N LYS A 97 -9.99 9.41 -0.49
CA LYS A 97 -8.58 9.60 -0.86
C LYS A 97 -8.25 11.08 -1.05
N GLY A 98 -9.22 11.84 -1.55
CA GLY A 98 -9.17 13.29 -1.64
C GLY A 98 -8.61 13.80 -2.97
N HIS A 99 -8.89 15.06 -3.26
CA HIS A 99 -8.60 15.67 -4.56
C HIS A 99 -7.09 15.69 -4.88
N VAL A 100 -6.24 15.89 -3.87
CA VAL A 100 -4.78 15.93 -4.07
C VAL A 100 -4.25 14.56 -4.52
N PHE A 101 -4.73 13.47 -3.90
CA PHE A 101 -4.34 12.12 -4.28
C PHE A 101 -4.82 11.82 -5.70
N ASN A 102 -6.10 12.05 -5.95
CA ASN A 102 -6.74 11.76 -7.24
C ASN A 102 -6.02 12.50 -8.38
N ARG A 103 -5.80 13.81 -8.23
CA ARG A 103 -5.09 14.62 -9.24
C ARG A 103 -3.65 14.19 -9.46
N THR A 104 -2.93 13.78 -8.41
CA THR A 104 -1.51 13.39 -8.52
C THR A 104 -1.35 12.07 -9.26
N LEU A 105 -2.30 11.15 -9.10
CA LEU A 105 -2.22 9.81 -9.70
C LEU A 105 -3.13 9.64 -10.92
N THR A 106 -3.85 10.68 -11.36
CA THR A 106 -4.73 10.59 -12.55
C THR A 106 -3.94 10.20 -13.79
N ASP A 107 -2.76 10.76 -14.02
CA ASP A 107 -1.96 10.45 -15.22
C ASP A 107 -1.46 8.99 -15.26
N PHE A 108 -1.44 8.32 -14.10
CA PHE A 108 -0.94 6.95 -13.96
C PHE A 108 -2.05 5.91 -13.79
N LEU A 109 -3.00 6.16 -12.90
CA LEU A 109 -4.09 5.24 -12.54
C LEU A 109 -5.43 5.62 -13.19
N GLY A 110 -5.49 6.76 -13.89
CA GLY A 110 -6.71 7.29 -14.50
C GLY A 110 -7.87 7.36 -13.50
N HIS A 111 -9.00 6.81 -13.91
CA HIS A 111 -10.20 6.63 -13.08
C HIS A 111 -10.37 5.19 -12.58
N GLY A 112 -9.25 4.47 -12.42
CA GLY A 112 -9.22 3.12 -11.88
C GLY A 112 -9.53 3.07 -10.38
N ILE A 113 -9.74 1.85 -9.86
CA ILE A 113 -10.29 1.60 -8.52
C ILE A 113 -9.46 2.19 -7.37
N PHE A 114 -8.17 2.41 -7.59
CA PHE A 114 -7.28 3.00 -6.59
C PHE A 114 -7.31 4.53 -6.59
N ASN A 115 -7.90 5.19 -7.60
CA ASN A 115 -7.83 6.64 -7.78
C ASN A 115 -9.20 7.35 -7.79
N ILE A 116 -10.26 6.63 -7.43
CA ILE A 116 -11.63 7.16 -7.35
C ILE A 116 -12.24 6.97 -5.97
N ASP A 117 -13.27 7.75 -5.66
CA ASP A 117 -13.96 7.76 -4.38
C ASP A 117 -15.48 7.53 -4.55
N GLY A 118 -16.21 7.45 -3.44
CA GLY A 118 -17.68 7.40 -3.41
C GLY A 118 -18.30 6.21 -4.13
N ASP A 119 -19.42 6.46 -4.81
CA ASP A 119 -20.23 5.43 -5.47
C ASP A 119 -19.52 4.76 -6.64
N SER A 120 -18.72 5.51 -7.40
CA SER A 120 -17.91 4.96 -8.49
C SER A 120 -16.90 3.93 -7.97
N TRP A 121 -16.22 4.24 -6.85
CA TRP A 121 -15.32 3.29 -6.19
C TRP A 121 -16.07 2.05 -5.71
N LYS A 122 -17.22 2.24 -5.07
CA LYS A 122 -18.04 1.14 -4.55
C LYS A 122 -18.48 0.21 -5.67
N PHE A 123 -18.89 0.78 -6.80
CA PHE A 123 -19.26 0.04 -7.99
C PHE A 123 -18.08 -0.77 -8.55
N GLN A 124 -16.93 -0.14 -8.80
CA GLN A 124 -15.76 -0.86 -9.32
C GLN A 124 -15.30 -1.96 -8.36
N ARG A 125 -15.30 -1.70 -7.05
CA ARG A 125 -14.98 -2.70 -6.03
C ARG A 125 -15.95 -3.88 -6.06
N GLN A 126 -17.23 -3.62 -6.24
CA GLN A 126 -18.25 -4.67 -6.33
C GLN A 126 -18.00 -5.55 -7.56
N VAL A 127 -17.77 -4.95 -8.74
CA VAL A 127 -17.48 -5.68 -9.98
C VAL A 127 -16.19 -6.50 -9.85
N SER A 128 -15.11 -5.88 -9.37
CA SER A 128 -13.81 -6.52 -9.16
C SER A 128 -13.84 -7.66 -8.13
N SER A 129 -14.70 -7.57 -7.09
CA SER A 129 -14.76 -8.59 -6.04
C SER A 129 -15.11 -9.99 -6.54
N HIS A 130 -15.80 -10.08 -7.68
CA HIS A 130 -16.12 -11.35 -8.30
C HIS A 130 -14.91 -12.07 -8.90
N GLU A 131 -13.78 -11.40 -9.11
CA GLU A 131 -12.52 -12.07 -9.53
C GLU A 131 -11.78 -12.68 -8.35
N PHE A 132 -11.95 -12.11 -7.16
CA PHE A 132 -11.27 -12.55 -5.93
C PHE A 132 -12.06 -13.59 -5.13
N ASN A 133 -12.91 -14.38 -5.81
CA ASN A 133 -13.62 -15.47 -5.16
C ASN A 133 -12.74 -16.74 -5.09
N THR A 134 -13.06 -17.67 -4.19
CA THR A 134 -12.27 -18.89 -3.97
C THR A 134 -12.09 -19.73 -5.24
N LYS A 135 -13.12 -19.85 -6.10
CA LYS A 135 -13.05 -20.64 -7.33
C LYS A 135 -12.14 -20.01 -8.37
N SER A 136 -12.22 -18.68 -8.55
CA SER A 136 -11.34 -17.93 -9.46
C SER A 136 -9.89 -18.00 -8.99
N LEU A 137 -9.64 -17.80 -7.69
CA LEU A 137 -8.31 -17.90 -7.09
C LEU A 137 -7.70 -19.30 -7.22
N HIS A 138 -8.49 -20.35 -6.96
CA HIS A 138 -8.05 -21.74 -7.14
C HIS A 138 -7.57 -21.99 -8.57
N LYS A 139 -8.40 -21.61 -9.55
CA LYS A 139 -8.06 -21.74 -10.96
C LYS A 139 -6.81 -20.93 -11.32
N PHE A 140 -6.69 -19.70 -10.83
CA PHE A 140 -5.53 -18.85 -11.07
C PHE A 140 -4.24 -19.51 -10.55
N ILE A 141 -4.28 -20.07 -9.34
CA ILE A 141 -3.13 -20.75 -8.73
C ILE A 141 -2.72 -21.98 -9.54
N GLU A 142 -3.65 -22.88 -9.84
CA GLU A 142 -3.35 -24.12 -10.56
C GLU A 142 -2.91 -23.91 -12.01
N THR A 143 -3.40 -22.86 -12.68
CA THR A 143 -3.12 -22.67 -14.11
C THR A 143 -1.96 -21.73 -14.37
N ILE A 144 -1.89 -20.60 -13.66
CA ILE A 144 -0.95 -19.53 -13.96
C ILE A 144 0.22 -19.58 -12.99
N VAL A 145 -0.06 -19.55 -11.68
CA VAL A 145 1.00 -19.50 -10.67
C VAL A 145 1.89 -20.74 -10.74
N ASP A 146 1.30 -21.93 -10.79
CA ASP A 146 2.05 -23.18 -10.90
C ASP A 146 2.92 -23.25 -12.17
N THR A 147 2.36 -22.83 -13.30
CA THR A 147 3.08 -22.78 -14.59
C THR A 147 4.26 -21.80 -14.52
N GLU A 148 4.07 -20.60 -13.96
CA GLU A 148 5.15 -19.61 -13.84
C GLU A 148 6.20 -20.00 -12.80
N LEU A 149 5.81 -20.66 -11.72
CA LEU A 149 6.74 -21.21 -10.74
C LEU A 149 7.64 -22.28 -11.37
N SER A 150 7.02 -23.29 -11.99
CA SER A 150 7.70 -24.45 -12.55
C SER A 150 8.57 -24.13 -13.77
N ASN A 151 8.08 -23.26 -14.66
CA ASN A 151 8.77 -22.97 -15.93
C ASN A 151 9.72 -21.76 -15.86
N CYS A 152 9.51 -20.82 -14.93
CA CYS A 152 10.27 -19.57 -14.89
C CYS A 152 11.03 -19.42 -13.57
N LEU A 153 10.33 -19.29 -12.43
CA LEU A 153 10.98 -18.91 -11.17
C LEU A 153 11.94 -19.97 -10.65
N ILE A 154 11.50 -21.23 -10.53
CA ILE A 154 12.33 -22.33 -10.01
C ILE A 154 13.57 -22.57 -10.90
N PRO A 155 13.47 -22.60 -12.25
CA PRO A 155 14.64 -22.71 -13.11
C PRO A 155 15.67 -21.58 -12.93
N ILE A 156 15.21 -20.33 -12.79
CA ILE A 156 16.09 -19.17 -12.54
C ILE A 156 16.85 -19.36 -11.23
N LEU A 157 16.13 -19.69 -10.15
CA LEU A 157 16.73 -19.89 -8.83
C LEU A 157 17.69 -21.10 -8.81
N SER A 158 17.32 -22.21 -9.45
CA SER A 158 18.16 -23.41 -9.56
C SER A 158 19.44 -23.16 -10.35
N SER A 159 19.35 -22.41 -11.45
CA SER A 159 20.51 -22.04 -12.26
C SER A 159 21.49 -21.16 -11.49
N ALA A 160 20.97 -20.14 -10.78
CA ALA A 160 21.78 -19.26 -9.96
C ALA A 160 22.43 -19.99 -8.78
N ALA A 161 21.71 -20.90 -8.12
CA ALA A 161 22.25 -21.73 -7.05
C ALA A 161 23.40 -22.63 -7.53
N LYS A 162 23.30 -23.21 -8.72
CA LYS A 162 24.37 -24.03 -9.33
C LYS A 162 25.61 -23.22 -9.70
N GLN A 163 25.43 -21.98 -10.13
CA GLN A 163 26.50 -21.10 -10.62
C GLN A 163 27.10 -20.22 -9.51
N GLY A 164 26.45 -20.11 -8.34
CA GLY A 164 26.83 -19.18 -7.29
C GLY A 164 26.55 -17.71 -7.65
N THR A 165 25.56 -17.46 -8.50
CA THR A 165 25.24 -16.11 -9.00
C THR A 165 24.41 -15.34 -7.97
N VAL A 166 24.79 -14.10 -7.69
CA VAL A 166 24.00 -13.18 -6.86
C VAL A 166 22.82 -12.66 -7.65
N LEU A 167 21.62 -12.78 -7.08
CA LEU A 167 20.37 -12.33 -7.68
C LEU A 167 19.81 -11.13 -6.91
N ASP A 168 19.26 -10.16 -7.65
CA ASP A 168 18.36 -9.17 -7.07
C ASP A 168 16.97 -9.80 -6.95
N PHE A 169 16.62 -10.17 -5.73
CA PHE A 169 15.39 -10.89 -5.48
C PHE A 169 14.13 -10.00 -5.64
N GLN A 170 14.26 -8.69 -5.44
CA GLN A 170 13.15 -7.76 -5.64
C GLN A 170 12.80 -7.65 -7.12
N ASP A 171 13.80 -7.52 -8.00
CA ASP A 171 13.60 -7.48 -9.45
C ASP A 171 12.94 -8.77 -9.97
N ILE A 172 13.42 -9.94 -9.52
CA ILE A 172 12.86 -11.24 -9.93
C ILE A 172 11.40 -11.37 -9.48
N LEU A 173 11.10 -11.05 -8.23
CA LEU A 173 9.73 -11.15 -7.70
C LEU A 173 8.78 -10.12 -8.34
N GLN A 174 9.27 -8.94 -8.72
CA GLN A 174 8.50 -7.97 -9.50
C GLN A 174 8.15 -8.48 -10.89
N ARG A 175 9.10 -9.14 -11.58
CA ARG A 175 8.84 -9.78 -12.88
C ARG A 175 7.83 -10.91 -12.73
N PHE A 176 8.02 -11.76 -11.72
CA PHE A 176 7.08 -12.84 -11.42
C PHE A 176 5.66 -12.31 -11.18
N GLY A 177 5.49 -11.30 -10.32
CA GLY A 177 4.17 -10.71 -10.05
C GLY A 177 3.53 -10.11 -11.31
N PHE A 178 4.32 -9.43 -12.14
CA PHE A 178 3.86 -8.87 -13.40
C PHE A 178 3.41 -9.95 -14.40
N ASP A 179 4.23 -10.99 -14.59
CA ASP A 179 3.97 -12.06 -15.56
C ASP A 179 2.70 -12.85 -15.21
N ASN A 180 2.47 -13.13 -13.92
CA ASN A 180 1.26 -13.80 -13.44
C ASN A 180 -0.02 -13.02 -13.82
N ILE A 181 -0.05 -11.71 -13.52
CA ILE A 181 -1.23 -10.87 -13.79
C ILE A 181 -1.42 -10.70 -15.29
N LEU A 182 -0.34 -10.45 -16.04
CA LEU A 182 -0.42 -10.27 -17.49
C LEU A 182 -0.94 -11.53 -18.19
N ARG A 183 -0.47 -12.70 -17.77
CA ARG A 183 -0.92 -13.99 -18.31
C ARG A 183 -2.37 -14.28 -17.98
N GLU A 184 -2.84 -13.91 -16.79
CA GLU A 184 -4.26 -14.00 -16.44
C GLU A 184 -5.13 -13.23 -17.44
N PHE A 185 -4.82 -11.96 -17.67
CA PHE A 185 -5.54 -11.13 -18.63
C PHE A 185 -5.46 -11.70 -20.06
N ALA A 186 -4.26 -12.10 -20.49
CA ALA A 186 -4.06 -12.67 -21.82
C ALA A 186 -4.86 -13.97 -22.02
N LEU A 187 -4.85 -14.88 -21.04
CA LEU A 187 -5.60 -16.14 -21.11
C LEU A 187 -7.11 -15.90 -21.14
N ASN A 188 -7.60 -14.92 -20.38
CA ASN A 188 -9.01 -14.54 -20.40
C ASN A 188 -9.42 -14.03 -21.79
N ILE A 189 -8.64 -13.13 -22.40
CA ILE A 189 -8.88 -12.62 -23.76
C ILE A 189 -8.83 -13.76 -24.79
N ILE A 190 -7.85 -14.66 -24.70
CA ILE A 190 -7.73 -15.81 -25.62
C ILE A 190 -8.94 -16.73 -25.48
N LYS A 191 -9.39 -17.02 -24.26
CA LYS A 191 -10.54 -17.88 -23.98
C LYS A 191 -11.81 -17.29 -24.59
N GLU A 192 -12.06 -16.01 -24.37
CA GLU A 192 -13.19 -15.28 -24.92
C GLU A 192 -13.20 -15.34 -26.46
N LYS A 193 -12.05 -15.06 -27.08
CA LYS A 193 -11.91 -15.09 -28.54
C LYS A 193 -12.14 -16.48 -29.11
N LYS A 194 -11.65 -17.54 -28.47
CA LYS A 194 -11.90 -18.93 -28.87
C LYS A 194 -13.38 -19.29 -28.77
N GLN A 195 -14.07 -18.89 -27.70
CA GLN A 195 -15.50 -19.15 -27.52
C GLN A 195 -16.36 -18.47 -28.60
N ARG A 196 -16.02 -17.24 -28.98
CA ARG A 196 -16.68 -16.53 -30.10
C ARG A 196 -16.48 -17.22 -31.45
N LEU A 197 -15.29 -17.78 -31.69
CA LEU A 197 -14.99 -18.51 -32.92
C LEU A 197 -15.66 -19.89 -32.98
N GLU A 198 -16.00 -20.48 -31.83
CA GLU A 198 -16.65 -21.78 -31.73
C GLU A 198 -18.20 -21.71 -31.72
N GLU A 199 -18.81 -20.53 -31.93
CA GLU A 199 -20.27 -20.30 -31.88
C GLU A 199 -20.97 -20.83 -30.61
N LYS A 200 -20.23 -21.01 -29.51
CA LYS A 200 -20.81 -21.45 -28.23
C LYS A 200 -21.32 -20.25 -27.44
N GLU A 201 -22.62 -20.02 -27.44
CA GLU A 201 -23.33 -19.10 -26.54
C GLU A 201 -23.35 -19.61 -25.08
N SER A 202 -22.19 -19.83 -24.47
CA SER A 202 -22.11 -20.19 -23.06
C SER A 202 -21.55 -19.00 -22.27
N PHE A 203 -22.44 -18.24 -21.62
CA PHE A 203 -22.17 -17.11 -20.72
C PHE A 203 -21.60 -17.54 -19.34
N ASP A 204 -21.06 -18.75 -19.21
CA ASP A 204 -20.85 -19.36 -17.90
C ASP A 204 -19.58 -18.89 -17.16
N SER A 205 -18.79 -18.00 -17.78
CA SER A 205 -17.75 -17.26 -17.07
C SER A 205 -17.54 -15.88 -17.70
N VAL A 206 -18.28 -14.87 -17.25
CA VAL A 206 -17.99 -13.48 -17.60
C VAL A 206 -16.68 -13.10 -16.90
N ASP A 207 -15.59 -12.94 -17.67
CA ASP A 207 -14.30 -12.48 -17.18
C ASP A 207 -14.38 -11.02 -16.67
N LEU A 208 -13.36 -10.58 -15.93
CA LEU A 208 -13.30 -9.25 -15.34
C LEU A 208 -13.58 -8.11 -16.36
N LEU A 209 -12.99 -8.17 -17.55
CA LEU A 209 -13.13 -7.13 -18.58
C LEU A 209 -14.54 -7.16 -19.17
N SER A 210 -15.05 -8.35 -19.47
CA SER A 210 -16.42 -8.55 -19.92
C SER A 210 -17.44 -8.03 -18.91
N ARG A 211 -17.19 -8.18 -17.60
CA ARG A 211 -18.08 -7.62 -16.55
C ARG A 211 -18.07 -6.10 -16.55
N PHE A 212 -16.91 -5.47 -16.72
CA PHE A 212 -16.83 -4.01 -16.82
C PHE A 212 -17.50 -3.49 -18.10
N LEU A 213 -17.28 -4.13 -19.25
CA LEU A 213 -17.91 -3.76 -20.51
C LEU A 213 -19.44 -3.97 -20.49
N SER A 214 -19.91 -5.07 -19.87
CA SER A 214 -21.35 -5.39 -19.77
C SER A 214 -22.10 -4.50 -18.78
N SER A 215 -21.39 -3.75 -17.94
CA SER A 215 -21.99 -2.87 -16.93
C SER A 215 -22.49 -1.53 -17.48
N GLY A 216 -22.43 -1.33 -18.81
CA GLY A 216 -22.86 -0.10 -19.47
C GLY A 216 -21.74 0.94 -19.65
N HIS A 217 -20.52 0.64 -19.19
CA HIS A 217 -19.34 1.45 -19.43
C HIS A 217 -18.56 0.89 -20.63
N SER A 218 -18.87 1.39 -21.83
CA SER A 218 -18.16 1.04 -23.08
C SER A 218 -16.94 1.93 -23.34
N ASP A 219 -16.48 2.70 -22.35
CA ASP A 219 -15.28 3.53 -22.48
C ASP A 219 -14.04 2.65 -22.36
N GLU A 220 -13.27 2.58 -23.46
CA GLU A 220 -12.05 1.79 -23.52
C GLU A 220 -11.00 2.29 -22.51
N ASN A 221 -10.94 3.61 -22.26
CA ASN A 221 -9.98 4.18 -21.31
C ASN A 221 -10.27 3.72 -19.88
N PHE A 222 -11.56 3.62 -19.52
CA PHE A 222 -11.97 3.13 -18.22
C PHE A 222 -11.49 1.70 -17.98
N VAL A 223 -11.63 0.82 -18.97
CA VAL A 223 -11.17 -0.57 -18.86
C VAL A 223 -9.63 -0.64 -18.75
N ILE A 224 -8.92 0.19 -19.52
CA ILE A 224 -7.46 0.32 -19.45
C ILE A 224 -7.02 0.76 -18.04
N ASP A 225 -7.68 1.75 -17.45
CA ASP A 225 -7.38 2.25 -16.10
C ASP A 225 -7.55 1.16 -15.03
N ILE A 226 -8.56 0.30 -15.18
CA ILE A 226 -8.75 -0.87 -14.32
C ILE A 226 -7.59 -1.86 -14.50
N VAL A 227 -7.23 -2.21 -15.74
CA VAL A 227 -6.13 -3.15 -16.00
C VAL A 227 -4.81 -2.64 -15.42
N ILE A 228 -4.48 -1.36 -15.63
CA ILE A 228 -3.29 -0.72 -15.06
C ILE A 228 -3.32 -0.78 -13.53
N SER A 229 -4.47 -0.53 -12.93
CA SER A 229 -4.66 -0.62 -11.47
C SER A 229 -4.35 -2.02 -10.94
N PHE A 230 -4.85 -3.08 -11.59
CA PHE A 230 -4.61 -4.47 -11.17
C PHE A 230 -3.15 -4.87 -11.33
N ILE A 231 -2.54 -4.57 -12.50
CA ILE A 231 -1.13 -4.87 -12.78
C ILE A 231 -0.23 -4.20 -11.74
N THR A 232 -0.44 -2.90 -11.50
CA THR A 232 0.38 -2.13 -10.56
C THR A 232 0.23 -2.67 -9.13
N ALA A 233 -1.00 -2.91 -8.69
CA ALA A 233 -1.26 -3.37 -7.33
C ALA A 233 -0.66 -4.75 -7.08
N GLY A 234 -0.86 -5.71 -7.98
CA GLY A 234 -0.36 -7.06 -7.77
C GLY A 234 1.15 -7.20 -7.99
N ARG A 235 1.78 -6.36 -8.81
CA ARG A 235 3.22 -6.39 -9.07
C ARG A 235 4.04 -5.91 -7.87
N ASP A 236 3.84 -4.65 -7.47
CA ASP A 236 4.75 -4.00 -6.54
C ASP A 236 4.47 -4.39 -5.08
N SER A 237 3.21 -4.56 -4.71
CA SER A 237 2.87 -4.90 -3.32
C SER A 237 3.23 -6.35 -2.96
N THR A 238 2.92 -7.30 -3.85
CA THR A 238 3.23 -8.72 -3.65
C THR A 238 4.74 -8.97 -3.63
N SER A 239 5.47 -8.38 -4.57
CA SER A 239 6.93 -8.52 -4.64
C SER A 239 7.61 -7.92 -3.41
N ALA A 240 7.17 -6.76 -2.91
CA ALA A 240 7.68 -6.18 -1.68
C ALA A 240 7.41 -7.07 -0.46
N ALA A 241 6.19 -7.63 -0.33
CA ALA A 241 5.84 -8.53 0.76
C ALA A 241 6.73 -9.78 0.78
N LEU A 242 6.91 -10.42 -0.38
CA LEU A 242 7.75 -11.60 -0.53
C LEU A 242 9.23 -11.29 -0.31
N THR A 243 9.72 -10.15 -0.81
CA THR A 243 11.11 -9.73 -0.61
C THR A 243 11.43 -9.61 0.88
N TRP A 244 10.57 -8.94 1.65
CA TRP A 244 10.75 -8.84 3.10
C TRP A 244 10.62 -10.17 3.82
N PHE A 245 9.68 -11.02 3.39
CA PHE A 245 9.50 -12.36 3.95
C PHE A 245 10.76 -13.21 3.80
N PHE A 246 11.28 -13.36 2.59
CA PHE A 246 12.50 -14.13 2.35
C PHE A 246 13.75 -13.48 2.97
N TRP A 247 13.82 -12.14 3.01
CA TRP A 247 14.88 -11.46 3.75
C TRP A 247 14.86 -11.82 5.23
N LEU A 248 13.69 -11.80 5.88
CA LEU A 248 13.55 -12.19 7.28
C LEU A 248 13.84 -13.67 7.52
N LEU A 249 13.42 -14.57 6.63
CA LEU A 249 13.78 -15.99 6.72
C LEU A 249 15.30 -16.19 6.67
N SER A 250 16.00 -15.49 5.78
CA SER A 250 17.47 -15.57 5.68
C SER A 250 18.20 -15.14 6.97
N LYS A 251 17.52 -14.39 7.84
CA LYS A 251 18.04 -13.94 9.15
C LYS A 251 17.57 -14.83 10.30
N ASN A 252 16.64 -15.74 10.07
CA ASN A 252 16.03 -16.58 11.10
C ASN A 252 15.97 -18.06 10.65
N PRO A 253 17.12 -18.79 10.64
CA PRO A 253 17.19 -20.17 10.16
C PRO A 253 16.27 -21.15 10.89
N LYS A 254 15.97 -20.87 12.18
CA LYS A 254 15.01 -21.66 12.94
C LYS A 254 13.60 -21.59 12.35
N ILE A 255 13.17 -20.40 11.92
CA ILE A 255 11.83 -20.19 11.33
C ILE A 255 11.79 -20.87 9.95
N GLU A 256 12.85 -20.74 9.16
CA GLU A 256 13.00 -21.44 7.89
C GLU A 256 12.86 -22.96 8.07
N PHE A 257 13.52 -23.55 9.07
CA PHE A 257 13.42 -24.97 9.38
C PHE A 257 11.98 -25.42 9.71
N GLU A 258 11.25 -24.66 10.54
CA GLU A 258 9.85 -24.98 10.87
C GLU A 258 8.92 -24.88 9.64
N ILE A 259 9.15 -23.88 8.78
CA ILE A 259 8.41 -23.76 7.50
C ILE A 259 8.68 -24.96 6.60
N LEU A 260 9.94 -25.38 6.47
CA LEU A 260 10.30 -26.55 5.66
C LEU A 260 9.68 -27.83 6.23
N ASN A 261 9.60 -27.99 7.55
CA ASN A 261 8.90 -29.11 8.17
C ASN A 261 7.41 -29.09 7.81
N GLU A 262 6.75 -27.93 7.94
CA GLU A 262 5.34 -27.79 7.58
C GLU A 262 5.06 -28.09 6.10
N ILE A 263 5.96 -27.68 5.19
CA ILE A 263 5.88 -28.02 3.76
C ILE A 263 6.00 -29.54 3.58
N ASN A 264 7.03 -30.16 4.16
CA ASN A 264 7.30 -31.59 3.97
C ASN A 264 6.17 -32.49 4.47
N GLU A 265 5.44 -32.08 5.50
CA GLU A 265 4.27 -32.81 6.01
C GLU A 265 3.08 -32.82 5.04
N LYS A 266 3.03 -31.91 4.05
CA LYS A 266 1.86 -31.67 3.21
C LYS A 266 2.07 -31.89 1.71
N LEU A 267 3.25 -32.37 1.31
CA LEU A 267 3.67 -32.61 -0.08
C LEU A 267 2.75 -33.51 -0.94
N GLU A 268 1.81 -34.23 -0.34
CA GLU A 268 0.91 -35.16 -1.07
C GLU A 268 -0.44 -34.53 -1.50
N ALA A 269 -0.73 -33.29 -1.10
CA ALA A 269 -1.98 -32.60 -1.44
C ALA A 269 -1.85 -31.72 -2.71
N PRO A 270 -2.95 -31.43 -3.45
CA PRO A 270 -2.94 -30.37 -4.45
C PRO A 270 -2.52 -29.03 -3.84
N ILE A 271 -1.66 -28.26 -4.53
CA ILE A 271 -1.03 -27.01 -4.03
C ILE A 271 -2.03 -26.06 -3.36
N PHE A 272 -3.25 -25.93 -3.91
CA PHE A 272 -4.25 -25.03 -3.34
C PHE A 272 -4.73 -25.46 -1.95
N ASP A 273 -5.01 -26.75 -1.77
CA ASP A 273 -5.44 -27.30 -0.49
C ASP A 273 -4.26 -27.37 0.50
N GLU A 274 -3.05 -27.62 0.00
CA GLU A 274 -1.80 -27.58 0.76
C GLU A 274 -1.60 -26.22 1.42
N VAL A 275 -1.59 -25.14 0.63
CA VAL A 275 -1.30 -23.76 1.08
C VAL A 275 -2.30 -23.28 2.13
N LYS A 276 -3.56 -23.70 2.04
CA LYS A 276 -4.62 -23.27 2.98
C LYS A 276 -4.35 -23.74 4.41
N ASP A 277 -3.76 -24.91 4.55
CA ASP A 277 -3.53 -25.53 5.87
C ASP A 277 -2.15 -25.16 6.45
N MET A 278 -1.30 -24.42 5.72
CA MET A 278 0.04 -23.95 6.16
C MET A 278 -0.03 -22.81 7.19
N VAL A 279 -0.52 -23.11 8.38
CA VAL A 279 -0.71 -22.16 9.48
C VAL A 279 0.59 -21.45 9.85
N TYR A 280 1.70 -22.17 9.97
CA TYR A 280 2.97 -21.60 10.43
C TYR A 280 3.61 -20.68 9.38
N THR A 281 3.58 -21.09 8.12
CA THR A 281 4.03 -20.29 6.97
C THR A 281 3.17 -19.05 6.80
N HIS A 282 1.85 -19.20 6.91
CA HIS A 282 0.91 -18.09 6.86
C HIS A 282 1.16 -17.11 8.02
N ALA A 283 1.34 -17.59 9.25
CA ALA A 283 1.68 -16.74 10.40
C ALA A 283 3.00 -15.99 10.19
N SER A 284 4.03 -16.68 9.66
CA SER A 284 5.34 -16.08 9.36
C SER A 284 5.25 -15.00 8.28
N LEU A 285 4.40 -15.20 7.27
CA LEU A 285 4.14 -14.20 6.23
C LEU A 285 3.41 -12.97 6.79
N TYR A 286 2.42 -13.18 7.66
CA TYR A 286 1.72 -12.08 8.35
C TYR A 286 2.64 -11.30 9.28
N GLU A 287 3.55 -11.99 9.98
CA GLU A 287 4.55 -11.36 10.82
C GLU A 287 5.53 -10.50 10.00
N SER A 288 5.95 -11.00 8.84
CA SER A 288 6.72 -10.20 7.88
C SER A 288 5.96 -8.94 7.46
N MET A 289 4.69 -9.05 7.09
CA MET A 289 3.87 -7.89 6.69
C MET A 289 3.49 -6.97 7.86
N ARG A 290 3.45 -7.47 9.10
CA ARG A 290 3.30 -6.64 10.31
C ARG A 290 4.50 -5.72 10.45
N LEU A 291 5.71 -6.27 10.31
CA LEU A 291 6.95 -5.51 10.44
C LEU A 291 7.24 -4.66 9.19
N TYR A 292 6.99 -5.18 8.00
CA TYR A 292 7.33 -4.54 6.73
C TYR A 292 6.15 -4.57 5.75
N PRO A 293 5.06 -3.85 6.05
CA PRO A 293 3.90 -3.78 5.17
C PRO A 293 4.28 -3.10 3.85
N PRO A 294 3.89 -3.67 2.69
CA PRO A 294 4.13 -3.05 1.38
C PRO A 294 3.59 -1.61 1.29
N VAL A 295 2.44 -1.35 1.92
CA VAL A 295 1.87 -0.01 2.08
C VAL A 295 2.08 0.44 3.53
N SER A 296 3.16 1.20 3.75
CA SER A 296 3.57 1.61 5.10
C SER A 296 2.77 2.77 5.70
N ILE A 297 2.06 3.54 4.85
CA ILE A 297 1.25 4.71 5.21
C ILE A 297 0.02 4.75 4.30
N ASP A 298 -1.14 5.10 4.85
CA ASP A 298 -2.31 5.49 4.05
C ASP A 298 -2.93 6.78 4.61
N THR A 299 -3.31 7.68 3.70
CA THR A 299 -3.84 9.01 3.98
C THR A 299 -5.25 9.15 3.41
N LYS A 300 -6.16 9.66 4.23
CA LYS A 300 -7.51 10.05 3.83
C LYS A 300 -7.72 11.55 4.00
N GLU A 301 -8.60 12.13 3.21
CA GLU A 301 -9.05 13.52 3.28
C GLU A 301 -10.47 13.58 3.86
N ALA A 302 -10.70 14.46 4.82
CA ALA A 302 -12.01 14.64 5.44
C ALA A 302 -12.94 15.44 4.52
N VAL A 303 -14.07 14.86 4.14
CA VAL A 303 -15.10 15.50 3.29
C VAL A 303 -15.86 16.58 4.08
N ASN A 304 -16.09 16.35 5.38
CA ASN A 304 -16.72 17.28 6.31
C ASN A 304 -15.92 17.39 7.62
N ASP A 305 -16.18 18.45 8.37
CA ASP A 305 -15.67 18.62 9.74
C ASP A 305 -16.03 17.41 10.62
N ASP A 306 -15.06 16.96 11.42
CA ASP A 306 -15.21 15.81 12.32
C ASP A 306 -14.35 15.99 13.59
N VAL A 307 -14.61 15.14 14.59
CA VAL A 307 -13.83 15.04 15.81
C VAL A 307 -13.42 13.58 16.01
N LEU A 308 -12.13 13.32 15.88
CA LEU A 308 -11.57 11.97 16.02
C LEU A 308 -11.64 11.49 17.48
N PRO A 309 -11.63 10.16 17.70
CA PRO A 309 -11.33 9.58 19.01
C PRO A 309 -10.08 10.24 19.62
N GLY A 310 -10.17 10.68 20.87
CA GLY A 310 -9.12 11.51 21.50
C GLY A 310 -9.31 13.02 21.33
N ARG A 311 -10.48 13.48 20.86
CA ARG A 311 -10.89 14.89 20.77
C ARG A 311 -10.05 15.74 19.81
N THR A 312 -9.35 15.11 18.87
CA THR A 312 -8.61 15.82 17.82
C THR A 312 -9.61 16.33 16.77
N VAL A 313 -9.66 17.65 16.59
CA VAL A 313 -10.56 18.29 15.61
C VAL A 313 -9.97 18.18 14.22
N VAL A 314 -10.78 17.72 13.27
CA VAL A 314 -10.45 17.61 11.84
C VAL A 314 -11.43 18.50 11.08
N LYS A 315 -10.90 19.41 10.26
CA LYS A 315 -11.70 20.27 9.38
C LYS A 315 -11.83 19.66 8.00
N LYS A 316 -12.87 20.03 7.28
CA LYS A 316 -13.01 19.70 5.86
C LYS A 316 -11.71 20.00 5.08
N GLY A 317 -11.26 19.05 4.27
CA GLY A 317 -10.02 19.11 3.50
C GLY A 317 -8.75 18.81 4.30
N MET A 318 -8.83 18.62 5.63
CA MET A 318 -7.69 18.12 6.40
C MET A 318 -7.45 16.64 6.10
N ARG A 319 -6.17 16.27 6.09
CA ARG A 319 -5.75 14.89 5.87
C ARG A 319 -5.54 14.17 7.20
N VAL A 320 -5.99 12.92 7.28
CA VAL A 320 -5.76 12.01 8.40
C VAL A 320 -5.00 10.80 7.86
N THR A 321 -3.85 10.54 8.44
CA THR A 321 -2.92 9.52 8.00
C THR A 321 -2.65 8.53 9.11
N TYR A 322 -2.74 7.23 8.80
CA TYR A 322 -2.37 6.15 9.70
C TYR A 322 -1.18 5.37 9.15
N PHE A 323 -0.35 4.83 10.05
CA PHE A 323 0.93 4.21 9.69
C PHE A 323 0.90 2.72 10.07
N PRO A 324 0.44 1.83 9.17
CA PRO A 324 0.55 0.38 9.40
C PRO A 324 1.94 -0.06 9.85
N TYR A 325 3.00 0.56 9.30
CA TYR A 325 4.39 0.29 9.69
C TYR A 325 4.70 0.58 11.17
N ALA A 326 4.14 1.66 11.71
CA ALA A 326 4.34 2.05 13.11
C ALA A 326 3.39 1.29 14.03
N MET A 327 2.13 1.12 13.63
CA MET A 327 1.14 0.26 14.30
C MET A 327 1.63 -1.17 14.48
N GLY A 328 2.33 -1.70 13.48
CA GLY A 328 2.97 -3.02 13.54
C GLY A 328 4.06 -3.13 14.61
N ARG A 329 4.47 -2.05 15.27
CA ARG A 329 5.49 -2.00 16.34
C ARG A 329 4.98 -1.36 17.63
N LEU A 330 3.67 -1.18 17.77
CA LEU A 330 3.10 -0.62 18.98
C LEU A 330 3.04 -1.68 20.08
N GLU A 331 3.73 -1.43 21.19
CA GLU A 331 3.74 -2.31 22.36
C GLU A 331 2.33 -2.54 22.92
N MET A 332 1.47 -1.51 22.90
CA MET A 332 0.08 -1.63 23.34
C MET A 332 -0.78 -2.60 22.50
N LEU A 333 -0.34 -2.94 21.29
CA LEU A 333 -1.05 -3.86 20.38
C LEU A 333 -0.43 -5.26 20.37
N TRP A 334 0.90 -5.33 20.36
CA TRP A 334 1.63 -6.57 20.08
C TRP A 334 2.36 -7.14 21.29
N GLY A 335 2.60 -6.34 22.34
CA GLY A 335 3.49 -6.70 23.43
C GLY A 335 4.87 -6.07 23.28
N SER A 336 5.73 -6.33 24.26
CA SER A 336 7.05 -5.71 24.43
C SER A 336 8.19 -6.41 23.67
N ASP A 337 7.89 -7.48 22.93
CA ASP A 337 8.84 -8.42 22.34
C ASP A 337 9.55 -7.92 21.06
#